data_AF-A0A9D8NH77-F1
#
_entry.id   AF-A0A9D8NH77-F1
#
_cell.length_a   1.000
_cell.length_b   1.000
_cell.length_c   1.000
_cell.angle_alpha   90.00
_cell.angle_beta   90.00
_cell.angle_gamma   90.00
#
_symmetry.space_group_name_H-M   'P 1'
#
loop_
_entity.id
_entity.type
_entity.pdbx_description
1 polymer ?
#
loop_
_entity_poly.entity_id
_entity_poly.type
_entity_poly.pdbx_seq_one_letter_code
_entity_poly.pdbx_strand_id
1 'polypeptide(L)' 'MSSFEPEQPPASTPIDLDSLERDLADVETALARLDAGTYWTDEVTGAPIADAVLQANPLARRNPA' A
#
# COMPACT_ATOMS: atom_id res chain seq x y z
N MET A 1 -6.89 -51.42 -12.17
CA MET A 1 -7.65 -50.22 -11.77
C MET A 1 -6.66 -49.27 -11.10
N SER A 2 -6.00 -48.40 -11.88
CA SER A 2 -5.11 -47.37 -11.33
C SER A 2 -5.97 -46.34 -10.61
N SER A 3 -5.74 -46.20 -9.31
CA SER A 3 -6.36 -45.15 -8.49
C SER A 3 -5.76 -43.81 -8.93
N PHE A 4 -6.59 -42.92 -9.45
CA PHE A 4 -6.24 -41.51 -9.58
C PHE A 4 -6.36 -40.91 -8.18
N GLU A 5 -5.25 -40.81 -7.46
CA GLU A 5 -5.18 -39.91 -6.30
C GLU A 5 -5.36 -38.51 -6.87
N PRO A 6 -6.37 -37.72 -6.46
CA PRO A 6 -6.46 -36.34 -6.91
C PRO A 6 -5.25 -35.61 -6.36
N GLU A 7 -4.33 -35.16 -7.23
CA GLU A 7 -3.36 -34.12 -6.88
C GLU A 7 -4.18 -32.92 -6.42
N GLN A 8 -4.33 -32.75 -5.11
CA GLN A 8 -4.92 -31.55 -4.56
C GLN A 8 -4.03 -30.39 -5.01
N PRO A 9 -4.58 -29.37 -5.72
CA PRO A 9 -3.80 -28.20 -6.07
C PRO A 9 -3.22 -27.59 -4.80
N PRO A 10 -2.03 -26.95 -4.86
CA PRO A 10 -1.43 -26.34 -3.68
C PRO A 10 -2.47 -25.41 -3.05
N ALA A 11 -2.75 -25.63 -1.76
CA ALA A 11 -3.70 -24.84 -1.00
C ALA A 11 -3.38 -23.36 -1.22
N SER A 12 -4.29 -22.63 -1.86
CA SER A 12 -4.13 -21.20 -2.10
C SER A 12 -3.96 -20.53 -0.74
N THR A 13 -2.84 -19.82 -0.55
CA THR A 13 -2.61 -19.04 0.66
C THR A 13 -3.82 -18.12 0.87
N PRO A 14 -4.47 -18.15 2.05
CA PRO A 14 -5.62 -17.29 2.29
C PRO A 14 -5.18 -15.83 2.15
N ILE A 15 -5.92 -15.06 1.36
CA ILE A 15 -5.68 -13.63 1.17
C ILE A 15 -6.06 -12.92 2.47
N ASP A 16 -5.13 -12.13 3.01
CA ASP A 16 -5.40 -11.26 4.15
C ASP A 16 -6.15 -10.00 3.69
N LEU A 17 -7.48 -10.04 3.80
CA LEU A 17 -8.36 -8.97 3.36
C LEU A 17 -8.23 -7.71 4.22
N ASP A 18 -7.91 -7.85 5.52
CA ASP A 18 -7.79 -6.72 6.44
C ASP A 18 -6.57 -5.86 6.09
N SER A 19 -5.46 -6.52 5.74
CA SER A 19 -4.26 -5.82 5.24
C SER A 19 -4.53 -5.12 3.91
N LEU A 20 -5.24 -5.79 2.98
CA LEU A 20 -5.60 -5.19 1.70
C LEU A 20 -6.53 -3.98 1.86
N GLU A 21 -7.52 -4.04 2.75
CA GLU A 21 -8.41 -2.91 3.04
C GLU A 21 -7.63 -1.72 3.57
N ARG A 22 -6.65 -1.95 4.45
CA ARG A 22 -5.79 -0.88 4.99
C ARG A 22 -4.93 -0.25 3.90
N ASP A 23 -4.33 -1.06 3.03
CA ASP A 23 -3.53 -0.57 1.92
C ASP A 23 -4.36 0.29 0.96
N LEU A 24 -5.59 -0.13 0.65
CA LEU A 24 -6.51 0.64 -0.18
C LEU A 24 -6.95 1.96 0.48
N ALA A 25 -7.20 1.96 1.79
CA ALA A 25 -7.51 3.18 2.53
C ALA A 25 -6.34 4.17 2.54
N ASP A 26 -5.10 3.67 2.60
CA ASP A 26 -3.90 4.51 2.52
C ASP A 26 -3.74 5.14 1.11
N VAL A 27 -4.07 4.39 0.05
CA VAL A 27 -4.10 4.92 -1.33
C VAL A 27 -5.17 6.01 -1.47
N GLU A 28 -6.38 5.79 -0.96
CA GLU A 28 -7.45 6.79 -1.02
C GLU A 28 -7.06 8.08 -0.29
N THR A 29 -6.42 7.95 0.87
CA THR A 29 -5.87 9.09 1.61
C THR A 29 -4.83 9.86 0.79
N ALA A 30 -3.92 9.16 0.11
CA ALA A 30 -2.91 9.79 -0.73
C ALA A 30 -3.54 10.56 -1.91
N LEU A 31 -4.56 9.98 -2.56
CA LEU A 31 -5.30 10.63 -3.64
C LEU A 31 -6.04 11.88 -3.15
N ALA A 32 -6.68 11.82 -1.97
CA ALA A 32 -7.35 12.98 -1.38
C ALA A 32 -6.37 14.12 -1.08
N ARG A 33 -5.16 13.80 -0.59
CA ARG A 33 -4.09 14.80 -0.39
C ARG A 33 -3.61 15.39 -1.72
N LEU A 34 -3.56 14.59 -2.78
CA LEU A 34 -3.14 15.06 -4.11
C LEU A 34 -4.15 16.06 -4.66
N ASP A 35 -5.43 15.76 -4.56
CA ASP A 35 -6.53 16.66 -4.95
C ASP A 35 -6.54 17.94 -4.10
N ALA A 36 -6.30 17.82 -2.79
CA ALA A 36 -6.19 18.96 -1.87
C ALA A 36 -4.89 19.78 -2.04
N GLY A 37 -3.94 19.34 -2.87
CA GLY A 37 -2.64 20.01 -3.06
C GLY A 37 -1.65 19.85 -1.90
N THR A 38 -1.90 18.95 -0.95
CA THR A 38 -1.08 18.72 0.26
C THR A 38 -0.26 17.43 0.21
N TYR A 39 -0.34 16.67 -0.88
CA TYR A 39 0.35 15.38 -1.05
C TYR A 39 1.87 15.46 -0.84
N TRP A 40 2.50 16.53 -1.32
CA TRP A 40 3.94 16.77 -1.23
C TRP A 40 4.37 17.33 0.12
N THR A 41 3.45 17.52 1.07
CA THR A 41 3.72 18.22 2.33
C THR A 41 3.82 17.22 3.47
N ASP A 42 4.93 17.29 4.21
CA ASP A 42 5.15 16.54 5.42
C ASP A 42 4.14 16.96 6.50
N GLU A 43 3.36 16.01 6.99
CA GLU A 43 2.23 16.28 7.90
C GLU A 43 2.66 16.75 9.30
N VAL A 44 3.93 16.61 9.66
CA VAL A 44 4.45 17.00 10.99
C VAL A 44 5.19 18.32 10.91
N THR A 45 6.07 18.47 9.93
CA THR A 45 6.95 19.63 9.82
C THR A 45 6.39 20.71 8.90
N GLY A 46 5.45 20.36 8.01
CA GLY A 46 4.95 21.25 6.95
C GLY A 46 5.94 21.47 5.81
N ALA A 47 7.13 20.84 5.85
CA ALA A 47 8.12 20.96 4.80
C ALA A 47 7.74 20.09 3.57
N PRO A 48 8.29 20.36 2.38
CA PRO A 48 8.14 19.44 1.25
C PRO A 48 8.75 18.06 1.55
N ILE A 49 8.04 16.99 1.19
CA ILE A 49 8.55 15.62 1.16
C ILE A 49 9.50 15.50 -0.04
N ALA A 50 10.68 14.93 0.16
CA ALA A 50 11.63 14.77 -0.92
C ALA A 50 11.11 13.81 -2.00
N ASP A 51 11.31 14.15 -3.28
CA ASP A 51 10.85 13.34 -4.41
C ASP A 51 11.33 11.89 -4.33
N ALA A 52 12.58 11.66 -3.90
CA ALA A 52 13.13 10.33 -3.73
C ALA A 52 12.36 9.47 -2.71
N VAL A 53 11.78 10.10 -1.68
CA VAL A 53 10.94 9.41 -0.68
C VAL A 53 9.62 9.00 -1.31
N LEU A 54 8.97 9.89 -2.06
CA LEU A 54 7.71 9.58 -2.74
C LEU A 54 7.88 8.59 -3.91
N GLN A 55 9.03 8.61 -4.58
CA GLN A 55 9.38 7.61 -5.60
C GLN A 55 9.55 6.21 -5.00
N ALA A 56 10.17 6.12 -3.82
CA ALA A 56 10.35 4.86 -3.12
C ALA A 56 9.05 4.38 -2.45
N ASN A 57 8.26 5.30 -1.92
CA ASN A 57 6.98 5.04 -1.27
C ASN A 57 5.98 6.17 -1.57
N PRO A 58 5.08 6.00 -2.55
CA PRO A 58 4.07 7.00 -2.90
C PRO A 58 3.07 7.30 -1.76
N LEU A 59 2.97 6.42 -0.78
CA LEU A 59 2.09 6.61 0.38
C LEU A 59 2.80 7.30 1.55
N ALA A 60 4.05 7.73 1.36
CA ALA A 60 4.78 8.46 2.39
C ALA A 60 4.08 9.77 2.77
N ARG A 61 3.99 10.01 4.07
CA ARG A 61 3.38 11.23 4.65
C ARG A 61 4.41 12.15 5.29
N ARG A 62 5.67 11.71 5.38
CA ARG A 62 6.75 12.36 6.10
C ARG A 62 8.10 12.08 5.46
N ASN A 63 9.04 13.00 5.66
CA ASN A 63 10.45 12.73 5.41
C ASN A 63 11.02 11.76 6.46
N PRO A 64 12.06 10.98 6.10
CA PRO A 64 12.85 10.27 7.10
C PRO A 64 13.44 11.27 8.12
N ALA A 65 13.55 10.83 9.38
CA ALA A 65 14.11 11.62 10.47
C ALA A 65 15.59 11.95 10.27
#